data_AF-A0A7S1LSB0-F1
#
_entry.id   AF-A0A7S1LSB0-F1
#
_cell.length_a   1.000
_cell.length_b   1.000
_cell.length_c   1.000
_cell.angle_alpha   90.00
_cell.angle_beta   90.00
_cell.angle_gamma   90.00
#
_symmetry.space_group_name_H-M   'P 1'
#
loop_
_entity.id
_entity.type
_entity.pdbx_description
1 polymer ?
#
loop_
_entity_poly.entity_id
_entity_poly.type
_entity_poly.pdbx_seq_one_letter_code
_entity_poly.pdbx_strand_id
1 'polypeptide(L)'
;KLHRWQNAVHTNILRFTPQLQVLFLDGPPLTSASMAAVVAHAPLLRHLTVHKIAANALGEIQTLRHLESLSVETSPYDIKPLSSALGALLSMPTLLRLWLCTVLVRVWNAAVAGVEKG
;
A
#
# COMPACT_ATOMS: atom_id res chain seq x y z
N LYS A 1 5.10 19.03 1.87
CA LYS A 1 3.70 19.43 1.64
C LYS A 1 2.85 18.17 1.53
N LEU A 2 1.75 18.08 2.27
CA LEU A 2 0.83 16.94 2.20
C LEU A 2 -0.04 17.11 0.94
N HIS A 3 -0.01 16.14 0.03
CA HIS A 3 -0.87 16.16 -1.15
C HIS A 3 -1.92 15.05 -1.04
N ARG A 4 -3.20 15.46 -1.06
CA ARG A 4 -4.37 14.59 -0.97
C ARG A 4 -4.98 14.48 -2.37
N TRP A 5 -5.06 13.28 -2.93
CA TRP A 5 -5.58 13.05 -4.28
C TRP A 5 -6.72 12.03 -4.27
N GLN A 6 -7.77 12.31 -5.04
CA GLN A 6 -8.89 11.39 -5.25
C GLN A 6 -8.89 10.91 -6.71
N ASN A 7 -9.04 9.60 -6.95
CA ASN A 7 -9.18 8.94 -8.28
C ASN A 7 -7.93 8.64 -9.13
N ALA A 8 -8.04 7.52 -9.87
CA ALA A 8 -7.13 6.98 -10.89
C ALA A 8 -6.78 7.94 -12.05
N VAL A 9 -7.47 9.08 -12.14
CA VAL A 9 -7.17 10.18 -13.09
C VAL A 9 -5.92 10.96 -12.67
N HIS A 10 -5.41 10.78 -11.43
CA HIS A 10 -4.33 11.60 -10.85
C HIS A 10 -2.93 10.96 -10.87
N THR A 11 -2.72 9.73 -11.35
CA THR A 11 -1.36 9.20 -11.53
C THR A 11 -0.55 10.00 -12.56
N ASN A 12 -1.22 10.66 -13.50
CA ASN A 12 -0.59 11.61 -14.41
C ASN A 12 -0.05 12.86 -13.71
N ILE A 13 -0.63 13.26 -12.56
CA ILE A 13 -0.12 14.41 -11.81
C ILE A 13 1.16 14.06 -11.05
N LEU A 14 1.35 12.79 -10.68
CA LEU A 14 2.59 12.34 -10.06
C LEU A 14 3.81 12.55 -10.96
N ARG A 15 3.63 12.57 -12.30
CA ARG A 15 4.69 12.90 -13.26
C ARG A 15 5.30 14.28 -13.02
N PHE A 16 4.53 15.20 -12.45
CA PHE A 16 4.98 16.57 -12.17
C PHE A 16 5.47 16.74 -10.72
N THR A 17 5.46 15.67 -9.92
CA THR A 17 5.88 15.70 -8.51
C THR A 17 6.88 14.57 -8.18
N PRO A 18 8.05 14.51 -8.84
CA PRO A 18 9.03 13.44 -8.60
C PRO A 18 9.62 13.46 -7.18
N GLN A 19 9.52 14.59 -6.47
CA GLN A 19 9.95 14.74 -5.08
C GLN A 19 8.83 14.49 -4.06
N LEU A 20 7.73 13.87 -4.46
CA LEU A 20 6.63 13.59 -3.56
C LEU A 20 7.06 12.59 -2.48
N GLN A 21 7.00 13.02 -1.23
CA GLN A 21 7.34 12.17 -0.07
C GLN A 21 6.11 11.64 0.67
N VAL A 22 4.96 12.32 0.55
CA VAL A 22 3.73 11.94 1.25
C VAL A 22 2.59 11.91 0.25
N LEU A 23 1.91 10.78 0.18
CA LEU A 23 0.79 10.56 -0.73
C LEU A 23 -0.38 9.93 0.04
N PHE A 24 -1.53 10.59 -0.07
CA PHE A 24 -2.80 10.07 0.42
C PHE A 24 -3.72 9.83 -0.77
N LEU A 25 -4.13 8.58 -0.95
CA LEU A 25 -5.03 8.11 -2.01
C LEU A 25 -6.33 7.64 -1.38
N ASP A 26 -7.41 8.31 -1.75
CA ASP A 26 -8.77 7.98 -1.30
C ASP A 26 -9.73 8.02 -2.49
N GLY A 27 -10.53 6.97 -2.65
CA GLY A 27 -11.36 6.80 -3.84
C GLY A 27 -11.60 5.34 -4.20
N PRO A 28 -11.76 5.01 -5.50
CA PRO A 28 -11.99 3.64 -5.93
C PRO A 28 -10.76 2.75 -5.70
N PRO A 29 -10.93 1.42 -5.72
CA PRO A 29 -9.86 0.48 -5.42
C PRO A 29 -8.62 0.70 -6.28
N LEU A 30 -7.45 0.84 -5.64
CA LEU A 30 -6.18 0.90 -6.34
C LEU A 30 -5.82 -0.48 -6.90
N THR A 31 -5.67 -0.54 -8.21
CA THR A 31 -5.21 -1.72 -8.97
C THR A 31 -3.68 -1.73 -9.08
N SER A 32 -3.09 -2.87 -9.47
CA SER A 32 -1.63 -2.95 -9.67
C SER A 32 -1.15 -1.96 -10.72
N ALA A 33 -1.91 -1.75 -11.81
CA ALA A 33 -1.57 -0.77 -12.85
C ALA A 33 -1.49 0.66 -12.29
N SER A 34 -2.47 1.06 -11.46
CA SER A 34 -2.42 2.37 -10.81
C SER A 34 -1.29 2.49 -9.80
N MET A 35 -0.95 1.41 -9.09
CA MET A 35 0.16 1.43 -8.13
C MET A 35 1.53 1.48 -8.82
N ALA A 36 1.70 0.74 -9.92
CA ALA A 36 2.90 0.79 -10.74
C ALA A 36 3.17 2.22 -11.25
N ALA A 37 2.11 2.97 -11.61
CA ALA A 37 2.24 4.38 -11.97
C ALA A 37 2.65 5.27 -10.77
N VAL A 38 2.17 4.98 -9.56
CA VAL A 38 2.63 5.67 -8.34
C VAL A 38 4.11 5.43 -8.11
N VAL A 39 4.54 4.18 -8.17
CA VAL A 39 5.95 3.77 -8.03
C VAL A 39 6.83 4.49 -9.05
N ALA A 40 6.42 4.49 -10.32
CA ALA A 40 7.19 5.05 -11.41
C ALA A 40 7.35 6.58 -11.31
N HIS A 41 6.41 7.26 -10.67
CA HIS A 41 6.36 8.72 -10.66
C HIS A 41 6.61 9.36 -9.30
N ALA A 42 6.60 8.58 -8.21
CA ALA A 42 6.94 9.03 -6.86
C ALA A 42 8.00 8.08 -6.22
N PRO A 43 9.22 8.00 -6.78
CA PRO A 43 10.25 7.09 -6.28
C PRO A 43 10.76 7.45 -4.88
N LEU A 44 10.59 8.71 -4.46
CA LEU A 44 11.01 9.23 -3.15
C LEU A 44 9.90 9.18 -2.09
N LEU A 45 8.85 8.39 -2.33
CA LEU A 45 7.71 8.31 -1.42
C LEU A 45 8.12 7.66 -0.10
N ARG A 46 7.88 8.37 1.01
CA ARG A 46 8.18 7.93 2.39
C ARG A 46 6.93 7.56 3.17
N HIS A 47 5.81 8.21 2.89
CA HIS A 47 4.55 7.99 3.58
C HIS A 47 3.44 7.78 2.56
N LEU A 48 2.80 6.63 2.61
CA LEU A 48 1.70 6.25 1.74
C LEU A 48 0.48 5.87 2.58
N THR A 49 -0.64 6.50 2.31
CA THR A 49 -1.94 6.10 2.84
C THR A 49 -2.84 5.78 1.66
N VAL A 50 -3.37 4.55 1.62
CA VAL A 50 -4.26 4.09 0.56
C VAL A 50 -5.52 3.53 1.16
N HIS A 51 -6.64 4.14 0.78
CA HIS A 51 -7.95 3.64 1.10
C HIS A 51 -8.42 2.79 -0.09
N LYS A 52 -8.79 1.53 0.19
CA LYS A 52 -9.19 0.51 -0.78
C LYS A 52 -8.07 0.18 -1.76
N ILE A 53 -7.25 -0.81 -1.39
CA ILE A 53 -6.23 -1.37 -2.28
C ILE A 53 -6.57 -2.81 -2.66
N ALA A 54 -6.40 -3.16 -3.94
CA ALA A 54 -6.49 -4.53 -4.41
C ALA A 54 -5.27 -5.32 -3.92
N ALA A 55 -5.45 -6.59 -3.56
CA ALA A 55 -4.37 -7.35 -2.93
C ALA A 55 -3.16 -7.53 -3.86
N ASN A 56 -3.41 -7.66 -5.16
CA ASN A 56 -2.35 -7.74 -6.19
C ASN A 56 -1.56 -6.42 -6.36
N ALA A 57 -2.10 -5.28 -5.93
CA ALA A 57 -1.41 -3.98 -6.02
C ALA A 57 -0.40 -3.78 -4.88
N LEU A 58 -0.51 -4.53 -3.78
CA LEU A 58 0.43 -4.46 -2.65
C LEU A 58 1.84 -4.92 -3.04
N GLY A 59 1.96 -5.84 -4.00
CA GLY A 59 3.26 -6.30 -4.49
C GLY A 59 4.11 -5.16 -5.08
N GLU A 60 3.46 -4.21 -5.76
CA GLU A 60 4.13 -3.05 -6.36
C GLU A 60 4.73 -2.12 -5.29
N ILE A 61 4.15 -2.05 -4.09
CA ILE A 61 4.62 -1.15 -3.01
C ILE A 61 6.06 -1.47 -2.57
N GLN A 62 6.49 -2.73 -2.69
CA GLN A 62 7.83 -3.16 -2.30
C GLN A 62 8.96 -2.47 -3.10
N THR A 63 8.63 -1.94 -4.25
CA THR A 63 9.56 -1.20 -5.10
C THR A 63 9.85 0.20 -4.55
N LEU A 64 9.02 0.72 -3.64
CA LEU A 64 9.22 2.01 -2.97
C LEU A 64 10.30 1.87 -1.87
N ARG A 65 11.56 1.97 -2.28
CA ARG A 65 12.74 1.77 -1.42
C ARG A 65 12.88 2.76 -0.26
N HIS A 66 12.17 3.88 -0.30
CA HIS A 66 12.21 4.91 0.73
C HIS A 66 10.95 4.92 1.61
N LEU A 67 10.05 3.95 1.42
CA LEU A 67 8.79 3.93 2.15
C LEU A 67 9.04 3.58 3.62
N GLU A 68 8.65 4.50 4.50
CA GLU A 68 8.81 4.44 5.94
C GLU A 68 7.50 4.18 6.66
N SER A 69 6.39 4.66 6.11
CA SER A 69 5.06 4.47 6.66
C SER A 69 4.07 4.09 5.58
N LEU A 70 3.39 2.97 5.82
CA LEU A 70 2.29 2.50 5.00
C LEU A 70 1.03 2.36 5.86
N SER A 71 -0.02 3.04 5.46
CA SER A 71 -1.38 2.82 5.97
C SER A 71 -2.25 2.32 4.83
N VAL A 72 -2.80 1.13 5.00
CA VAL A 72 -3.65 0.48 4.01
C VAL A 72 -4.98 0.08 4.63
N GLU A 73 -6.05 0.47 3.95
CA GLU A 73 -7.38 -0.02 4.20
C GLU A 73 -7.79 -0.87 2.99
N THR A 74 -8.10 -2.14 3.21
CA THR A 74 -8.43 -3.06 2.13
C THR A 74 -9.93 -3.25 2.06
N SER A 75 -10.45 -3.41 0.85
CA SER A 75 -11.84 -3.84 0.70
C SER A 75 -12.05 -5.25 1.29
N PRO A 76 -13.20 -5.53 1.91
CA PRO A 76 -13.46 -6.81 2.60
C PRO A 76 -13.55 -8.03 1.68
N TYR A 77 -13.46 -7.84 0.37
CA TYR A 77 -13.70 -8.89 -0.63
C TYR A 77 -12.43 -9.64 -1.08
N ASP A 78 -11.23 -9.25 -0.64
CA ASP A 78 -9.98 -9.73 -1.24
C ASP A 78 -8.93 -10.18 -0.20
N ILE A 79 -9.32 -11.14 0.63
CA ILE A 79 -8.62 -11.52 1.87
C ILE A 79 -7.45 -12.51 1.63
N LYS A 80 -7.58 -13.42 0.66
CA LYS A 80 -6.61 -14.50 0.44
C LYS A 80 -5.26 -14.05 -0.13
N PRO A 81 -5.18 -13.15 -1.13
CA PRO A 81 -3.90 -12.72 -1.68
C PRO A 81 -3.13 -11.76 -0.77
N LEU A 82 -3.72 -11.43 0.38
CA LEU A 82 -3.23 -10.38 1.25
C LEU A 82 -2.17 -10.87 2.24
N SER A 83 -2.26 -12.10 2.74
CA SER A 83 -1.27 -12.65 3.69
C SER A 83 0.12 -12.76 3.07
N SER A 84 0.23 -13.18 1.81
CA SER A 84 1.50 -13.24 1.08
C SER A 84 2.08 -11.85 0.83
N ALA A 85 1.23 -10.90 0.44
CA ALA A 85 1.64 -9.52 0.23
C ALA A 85 2.14 -8.85 1.52
N LEU A 86 1.50 -9.14 2.65
CA LEU A 86 1.92 -8.65 3.97
C LEU A 86 3.29 -9.18 4.37
N GLY A 87 3.57 -10.48 4.18
CA GLY A 87 4.87 -11.06 4.51
C GLY A 87 6.02 -10.35 3.79
N ALA A 88 5.80 -9.98 2.54
CA ALA A 88 6.79 -9.27 1.75
C ALA A 88 6.90 -7.76 2.13
N LEU A 89 5.81 -7.12 2.56
CA LEU A 89 5.86 -5.76 3.13
C LEU A 89 6.64 -5.71 4.44
N LEU A 90 6.49 -6.71 5.31
CA LEU A 90 7.24 -6.81 6.58
C LEU A 90 8.74 -7.06 6.36
N SER A 91 9.11 -7.59 5.19
CA SER A 91 10.50 -7.81 4.82
C SER A 91 11.18 -6.55 4.28
N MET A 92 10.46 -5.43 4.16
CA MET A 92 11.03 -4.17 3.67
C MET A 92 11.89 -3.52 4.76
N PRO A 93 13.19 -3.25 4.49
CA PRO A 93 14.10 -2.73 5.51
C PRO A 93 13.78 -1.29 5.95
N THR A 94 13.10 -0.52 5.11
CA THR A 94 12.77 0.87 5.40
C THR A 94 11.40 1.05 6.05
N LEU A 95 10.54 0.02 6.03
CA LEU A 95 9.17 0.16 6.50
C LEU A 95 9.13 0.10 8.02
N LEU A 96 9.10 1.27 8.65
CA LEU A 96 9.09 1.41 10.10
C LEU A 96 7.70 1.26 10.70
N ARG A 97 6.66 1.62 9.93
CA ARG A 97 5.27 1.65 10.41
C ARG A 97 4.33 1.07 9.36
N LEU A 98 3.68 -0.03 9.73
CA LEU A 98 2.57 -0.61 8.97
C LEU A 98 1.29 -0.45 9.78
N TRP A 99 0.28 0.19 9.19
CA TRP A 99 -1.05 0.34 9.76
C TRP A 99 -2.09 -0.34 8.88
N LEU A 100 -2.81 -1.27 9.48
CA LEU A 100 -3.80 -2.14 8.84
C LEU A 100 -5.17 -1.87 9.46
N CYS A 101 -6.08 -1.23 8.73
CA CYS A 101 -7.39 -0.88 9.27
C CYS A 101 -8.31 -2.11 9.40
N THR A 102 -9.00 -2.16 10.56
CA THR A 102 -10.02 -3.08 11.13
C THR A 102 -10.37 -4.42 10.45
N VAL A 103 -10.57 -4.47 9.13
CA VAL A 103 -10.79 -5.73 8.40
C VAL A 103 -9.51 -6.58 8.39
N LEU A 104 -8.35 -5.93 8.33
CA LEU A 104 -7.05 -6.57 8.21
C LEU A 104 -6.53 -7.16 9.51
N VAL A 105 -6.89 -6.60 10.67
CA VAL A 105 -6.49 -7.15 11.99
C VAL A 105 -7.06 -8.55 12.19
N ARG A 106 -8.29 -8.82 11.71
CA ARG A 106 -8.87 -10.16 11.79
C ARG A 106 -8.14 -11.17 10.91
N VAL A 107 -7.70 -10.75 9.73
CA VAL A 107 -6.94 -11.57 8.78
C VAL A 107 -5.51 -11.78 9.26
N TRP A 108 -4.88 -10.74 9.81
CA TRP A 108 -3.57 -10.80 10.46
C TRP A 108 -3.59 -11.82 11.60
N ASN A 109 -4.56 -11.72 12.51
CA ASN A 109 -4.70 -12.66 13.61
C ASN A 109 -4.93 -14.10 13.11
N ALA A 110 -5.70 -14.28 12.04
CA ALA A 110 -5.90 -15.59 11.42
C ALA A 110 -4.63 -16.13 10.73
N ALA A 111 -3.86 -15.27 10.06
CA ALA A 111 -2.62 -15.64 9.38
C ALA A 111 -1.51 -15.97 10.36
N VAL A 112 -1.34 -15.18 11.43
CA VAL A 112 -0.37 -15.45 12.51
C VAL A 112 -0.74 -16.73 13.26
N ALA A 113 -2.02 -16.94 13.59
CA ALA A 113 -2.47 -18.17 14.25
C ALA A 113 -2.33 -19.44 13.37
N GLY A 114 -2.32 -19.28 12.04
CA GLY A 114 -2.05 -20.39 11.11
C GLY A 114 -0.57 -20.72 10.98
N VAL A 115 0.33 -19.74 11.15
CA VAL A 115 1.79 -19.93 11.09
C VAL A 115 2.32 -20.60 12.35
N GLU A 116 1.72 -20.40 13.52
CA GLU A 116 2.12 -21.09 14.77
C GLU A 116 1.71 -22.57 14.83
N LYS A 117 0.94 -23.07 13.85
CA LYS A 117 0.42 -24.44 13.82
C LYS A 117 0.96 -25.32 12.69
N GLY A 118 1.94 -24.85 11.90
CA GLY A 118 2.61 -25.62 10.85
C GLY A 118 4.09 -25.79 11.16
#